data_AF-A0AAU9K4T4-F1
#
_entry.id   AF-A0AAU9K4T4-F1
#
_cell.length_a   1.000
_cell.length_b   1.000
_cell.length_c   1.000
_cell.angle_alpha   90.00
_cell.angle_beta   90.00
_cell.angle_gamma   90.00
#
_symmetry.space_group_name_H-M   'P 1'
#
loop_
_entity.id
_entity.type
_entity.pdbx_description
1 polymer ?
#
loop_
_entity_poly.entity_id
_entity_poly.type
_entity_poly.pdbx_seq_one_letter_code
_entity_poly.pdbx_strand_id
1 'polypeptide(L)'
;MSKIEQRNNTFLMSINQDEIQRKHNDFAVKMRRDKRKSHTSKRRANITQPEESRASKEFKLPQYIISRYPALESSEATFESKLMIIHEILDTETSYETILEIMTILRTIMSSDDSPFDIIVSMGFIELLLKFVNLRYHEHIIYESSWCLCNLLAGTHEYAERFIKAKGVETLISAISYKTVEVNEHIIWSFANLAGDCEKYRQIMLKWGIMEVLYDMILGAGSIRVSLLRLVSWCLNNLSKSVNLFDSIMLQTAISGIKIMLEVKDEQITFECLTVIARISTSSNEKIQLIIDSGLIPYVLAGLEEKNQNILGVSIKLLGMICSGTSSQTQFLLNQSILDKLSVVTDYDDHNILKDFCWTLSNIAAGTQAQCETLVNHKIIQFALQSLINPNLEVKREASVVFLNIVKTGTSNIKLKLVSFDIFSIMAIGFEALDLLYLTNLLLISEHLLRCGESSEGINPVSALFEESGCFDKLIKLEHHNNTIISEGCSGILHFFFGMEEDDLPVDSVVNDSYEFT
;
A
#
# COMPACT_ATOMS: atom_id res chain seq x y z
N MET A 1 26.41 -18.68 -11.44
CA MET A 1 25.57 -19.18 -10.33
C MET A 1 26.48 -19.64 -9.21
N SER A 2 26.34 -19.06 -8.01
CA SER A 2 27.23 -19.35 -6.89
C SER A 2 26.73 -20.56 -6.09
N LYS A 3 27.62 -21.28 -5.39
CA LYS A 3 27.29 -22.42 -4.52
C LYS A 3 26.28 -22.11 -3.40
N ILE A 4 25.92 -20.83 -3.21
CA ILE A 4 24.88 -20.36 -2.27
C ILE A 4 23.47 -20.50 -2.89
N GLU A 5 23.32 -20.30 -4.20
CA GLU A 5 22.03 -20.51 -4.90
C GLU A 5 21.63 -22.00 -4.96
N GLN A 6 22.62 -22.90 -5.01
CA GLN A 6 22.36 -24.35 -4.98
C GLN A 6 21.93 -24.87 -3.60
N ARG A 7 22.48 -24.32 -2.49
CA ARG A 7 22.08 -24.72 -1.12
C ARG A 7 20.68 -24.23 -0.73
N ASN A 8 20.25 -23.05 -1.20
CA ASN A 8 18.90 -22.56 -0.95
C ASN A 8 17.81 -23.36 -1.69
N ASN A 9 18.14 -23.94 -2.84
CA ASN A 9 17.18 -24.73 -3.63
C ASN A 9 16.97 -26.16 -3.09
N THR A 10 17.90 -26.72 -2.31
CA THR A 10 17.77 -28.11 -1.82
C THR A 10 16.96 -28.23 -0.52
N PHE A 11 16.76 -27.14 0.22
CA PHE A 11 15.98 -27.14 1.48
C PHE A 11 14.45 -27.12 1.27
N LEU A 12 13.97 -26.81 0.06
CA LEU A 12 12.54 -26.62 -0.22
C LEU A 12 11.81 -27.86 -0.79
N MET A 13 12.50 -28.98 -1.03
CA MET A 13 11.95 -30.12 -1.78
C MET A 13 11.29 -31.25 -0.96
N SER A 14 11.24 -31.18 0.37
CA SER A 14 10.70 -32.28 1.21
C SER A 14 9.22 -32.13 1.61
N ILE A 15 8.49 -31.17 1.06
CA ILE A 15 7.08 -30.95 1.36
C ILE A 15 6.33 -31.00 0.02
N ASN A 16 5.20 -31.73 -0.05
CA ASN A 16 4.40 -31.90 -1.27
C ASN A 16 3.84 -30.54 -1.74
N GLN A 17 4.67 -29.81 -2.49
CA GLN A 17 4.48 -28.41 -2.86
C GLN A 17 3.20 -28.21 -3.64
N ASP A 18 2.76 -29.18 -4.45
CA ASP A 18 1.56 -29.03 -5.28
C ASP A 18 0.25 -29.02 -4.48
N GLU A 19 0.17 -29.76 -3.37
CA GLU A 19 -1.04 -29.81 -2.53
C GLU A 19 -1.14 -28.61 -1.59
N ILE A 20 0.00 -28.13 -1.08
CA ILE A 20 0.10 -26.88 -0.31
C ILE A 20 -0.08 -25.68 -1.22
N GLN A 21 0.48 -25.68 -2.43
CA GLN A 21 0.27 -24.61 -3.41
C GLN A 21 -1.19 -24.53 -3.85
N ARG A 22 -1.90 -25.66 -4.03
CA ARG A 22 -3.35 -25.66 -4.28
C ARG A 22 -4.14 -25.13 -3.09
N LYS A 23 -3.92 -25.62 -1.87
CA LYS A 23 -4.61 -25.14 -0.66
C LYS A 23 -4.28 -23.68 -0.35
N HIS A 24 -3.05 -23.23 -0.61
CA HIS A 24 -2.61 -21.85 -0.45
C HIS A 24 -3.17 -20.94 -1.56
N ASN A 25 -3.31 -21.43 -2.78
CA ASN A 25 -4.01 -20.72 -3.86
C ASN A 25 -5.52 -20.62 -3.57
N ASP A 26 -6.17 -21.68 -3.11
CA ASP A 26 -7.59 -21.69 -2.76
C ASP A 26 -7.87 -20.82 -1.51
N PHE A 27 -6.98 -20.87 -0.52
CA PHE A 27 -7.02 -19.99 0.65
C PHE A 27 -6.74 -18.54 0.27
N ALA A 28 -5.80 -18.28 -0.63
CA ALA A 28 -5.54 -16.93 -1.16
C ALA A 28 -6.70 -16.41 -2.02
N VAL A 29 -7.38 -17.27 -2.78
CA VAL A 29 -8.59 -16.91 -3.55
C VAL A 29 -9.75 -16.60 -2.60
N LYS A 30 -9.96 -17.43 -1.56
CA LYS A 30 -10.97 -17.18 -0.53
C LYS A 30 -10.65 -15.92 0.29
N MET A 31 -9.40 -15.71 0.69
CA MET A 31 -8.95 -14.50 1.37
C MET A 31 -9.04 -13.27 0.45
N ARG A 32 -8.80 -13.39 -0.85
CA ARG A 32 -9.04 -12.30 -1.82
C ARG A 32 -10.53 -12.03 -1.97
N ARG A 33 -11.39 -13.05 -1.97
CA ARG A 33 -12.85 -12.90 -1.97
C ARG A 33 -13.34 -12.20 -0.71
N ASP A 34 -12.84 -12.59 0.46
CA ASP A 34 -13.24 -12.04 1.77
C ASP A 34 -12.62 -10.67 2.02
N LYS A 35 -11.36 -10.43 1.62
CA LYS A 35 -10.76 -9.10 1.59
C LYS A 35 -11.45 -8.19 0.59
N ARG A 36 -11.78 -8.64 -0.62
CA ARG A 36 -12.57 -7.83 -1.58
C ARG A 36 -13.94 -7.51 -1.00
N LYS A 37 -14.69 -8.50 -0.49
CA LYS A 37 -15.98 -8.25 0.18
C LYS A 37 -15.84 -7.24 1.34
N SER A 38 -14.86 -7.39 2.23
CA SER A 38 -14.68 -6.46 3.36
C SER A 38 -14.17 -5.08 2.93
N HIS A 39 -13.29 -5.00 1.93
CA HIS A 39 -12.69 -3.75 1.46
C HIS A 39 -13.66 -2.97 0.58
N THR A 40 -14.44 -3.67 -0.26
CA THR A 40 -15.58 -3.13 -1.01
C THR A 40 -16.70 -2.71 -0.06
N SER A 41 -17.02 -3.47 1.00
CA SER A 41 -18.04 -3.07 2.00
C SER A 41 -17.60 -1.86 2.84
N LYS A 42 -16.32 -1.80 3.24
CA LYS A 42 -15.75 -0.63 3.92
C LYS A 42 -15.65 0.59 3.00
N ARG A 43 -15.35 0.42 1.71
CA ARG A 43 -15.37 1.53 0.72
C ARG A 43 -16.78 1.97 0.34
N ARG A 44 -17.75 1.06 0.25
CA ARG A 44 -19.19 1.35 0.10
C ARG A 44 -19.70 2.26 1.22
N ALA A 45 -19.21 2.08 2.45
CA ALA A 45 -19.57 2.93 3.57
C ALA A 45 -18.95 4.35 3.50
N ASN A 46 -17.79 4.51 2.86
CA ASN A 46 -17.01 5.75 2.90
C ASN A 46 -17.15 6.65 1.66
N ILE A 47 -17.47 6.10 0.48
CA ILE A 47 -17.32 6.85 -0.79
C ILE A 47 -18.56 7.65 -1.16
N THR A 48 -19.77 7.17 -0.88
CA THR A 48 -21.03 7.90 -1.12
C THR A 48 -22.17 7.13 -0.46
N GLN A 49 -22.74 7.65 0.63
CA GLN A 49 -24.12 7.31 1.00
C GLN A 49 -25.02 8.42 0.47
N PRO A 50 -25.75 8.24 -0.64
CA PRO A 50 -27.12 8.69 -0.65
C PRO A 50 -27.86 7.83 0.38
N GLU A 51 -28.62 8.47 1.27
CA GLU A 51 -29.46 7.84 2.30
C GLU A 51 -30.63 7.01 1.71
N GLU A 52 -30.39 6.12 0.76
CA GLU A 52 -31.42 5.19 0.29
C GLU A 52 -31.37 3.90 1.11
N SER A 53 -32.42 3.76 1.92
CA SER A 53 -32.76 2.67 2.81
C SER A 53 -32.33 1.28 2.31
N ARG A 54 -31.71 0.51 3.22
CA ARG A 54 -31.50 -0.94 3.09
C ARG A 54 -32.81 -1.61 2.64
N ALA A 55 -32.84 -2.10 1.41
CA ALA A 55 -34.04 -2.67 0.82
C ALA A 55 -34.35 -4.07 1.38
N SER A 56 -35.61 -4.29 1.74
CA SER A 56 -36.21 -5.60 1.98
C SER A 56 -36.34 -6.39 0.68
N LYS A 57 -36.35 -7.73 0.75
CA LYS A 57 -36.60 -8.63 -0.41
C LYS A 57 -38.00 -8.48 -1.04
N GLU A 58 -38.89 -7.71 -0.42
CA GLU A 58 -40.20 -7.36 -0.94
C GLU A 58 -40.16 -5.99 -1.63
N PHE A 59 -40.46 -5.97 -2.93
CA PHE A 59 -40.61 -4.76 -3.74
C PHE A 59 -42.09 -4.57 -4.05
N LYS A 60 -42.61 -3.36 -3.84
CA LYS A 60 -43.99 -3.02 -4.20
C LYS A 60 -44.03 -2.51 -5.63
N LEU A 61 -44.84 -3.14 -6.48
CA LEU A 61 -45.06 -2.75 -7.87
C LEU A 61 -46.25 -1.80 -7.99
N PRO A 62 -46.20 -0.78 -8.86
CA PRO A 62 -47.38 0.01 -9.18
C PRO A 62 -48.50 -0.84 -9.78
N GLN A 63 -49.76 -0.53 -9.45
CA GLN A 63 -50.92 -1.32 -9.87
C GLN A 63 -51.03 -1.48 -11.40
N TYR A 64 -50.60 -0.47 -12.16
CA TYR A 64 -50.63 -0.53 -13.63
C TYR A 64 -49.60 -1.52 -14.19
N ILE A 65 -48.43 -1.67 -13.57
CA ILE A 65 -47.45 -2.69 -13.95
C ILE A 65 -48.00 -4.08 -13.63
N ILE A 66 -48.58 -4.26 -12.44
CA ILE A 66 -49.20 -5.53 -12.03
C ILE A 66 -50.35 -5.90 -12.97
N SER A 67 -51.18 -4.91 -13.38
CA SER A 67 -52.28 -5.16 -14.30
C SER A 67 -51.84 -5.66 -15.67
N ARG A 68 -50.65 -5.24 -16.11
CA ARG A 68 -50.04 -5.64 -17.38
C ARG A 68 -49.22 -6.93 -17.26
N TYR A 69 -48.60 -7.16 -16.10
CA TYR A 69 -47.72 -8.29 -15.81
C TYR A 69 -48.08 -8.95 -14.45
N PRO A 70 -49.25 -9.60 -14.36
CA PRO A 70 -49.77 -10.12 -13.08
C PRO A 70 -48.89 -11.21 -12.46
N ALA A 71 -48.08 -11.89 -13.29
CA ALA A 71 -47.15 -12.91 -12.83
C ALA A 71 -46.04 -12.38 -11.89
N LEU A 72 -45.76 -11.07 -11.89
CA LEU A 72 -44.79 -10.47 -10.98
C LEU A 72 -45.27 -10.47 -9.51
N GLU A 73 -46.59 -10.35 -9.28
CA GLU A 73 -47.17 -10.37 -7.93
C GLU A 73 -47.62 -11.78 -7.49
N SER A 74 -47.75 -12.72 -8.44
CA SER A 74 -48.16 -14.10 -8.12
C SER A 74 -47.33 -14.71 -6.98
N SER A 75 -48.03 -15.25 -5.98
CA SER A 75 -47.42 -16.01 -4.87
C SER A 75 -46.92 -17.38 -5.31
N GLU A 76 -47.36 -17.88 -6.47
CA GLU A 76 -46.92 -19.16 -7.04
C GLU A 76 -45.63 -19.03 -7.87
N ALA A 77 -45.27 -17.81 -8.31
CA ALA A 77 -44.07 -17.58 -9.09
C ALA A 77 -42.82 -17.55 -8.20
N THR A 78 -41.80 -18.35 -8.54
CA THR A 78 -40.51 -18.31 -7.84
C THR A 78 -39.79 -16.98 -8.12
N PHE A 79 -38.81 -16.66 -7.28
CA PHE A 79 -38.01 -15.45 -7.45
C PHE A 79 -37.26 -15.43 -8.79
N GLU A 80 -36.72 -16.58 -9.21
CA GLU A 80 -36.07 -16.75 -10.51
C GLU A 80 -37.05 -16.51 -11.67
N SER A 81 -38.27 -17.05 -11.59
CA SER A 81 -39.30 -16.79 -12.61
C SER A 81 -39.66 -15.31 -12.71
N LYS A 82 -39.74 -14.62 -11.56
CA LYS A 82 -39.95 -13.16 -11.53
C LYS A 82 -38.80 -12.39 -12.18
N LEU A 83 -37.56 -12.80 -11.94
CA LEU A 83 -36.40 -12.22 -12.62
C LEU A 83 -36.41 -12.48 -14.13
N MET A 84 -36.83 -13.66 -14.59
CA MET A 84 -36.98 -13.93 -16.02
C MET A 84 -38.03 -13.03 -16.67
N ILE A 85 -39.16 -12.80 -16.00
CA ILE A 85 -40.19 -11.87 -16.48
C ILE A 85 -39.63 -10.44 -16.55
N ILE A 86 -38.90 -9.99 -15.51
CA ILE A 86 -38.23 -8.67 -15.51
C ILE A 86 -37.28 -8.55 -16.70
N HIS A 87 -36.49 -9.59 -16.98
CA HIS A 87 -35.57 -9.62 -18.13
C HIS A 87 -36.33 -9.48 -19.46
N GLU A 88 -37.38 -10.27 -19.66
CA GLU A 88 -38.19 -10.25 -20.89
C GLU A 88 -38.88 -8.88 -21.10
N ILE A 89 -39.41 -8.28 -20.03
CA ILE A 89 -40.00 -6.94 -20.09
C ILE A 89 -38.94 -5.94 -20.54
N LEU A 90 -37.77 -5.92 -19.89
CA LEU A 90 -36.70 -4.98 -20.24
C LEU A 90 -36.14 -5.23 -21.64
N ASP A 91 -36.17 -6.45 -22.18
CA ASP A 91 -35.68 -6.69 -23.52
C ASP A 91 -36.65 -6.22 -24.62
N THR A 92 -37.97 -6.36 -24.38
CA THR A 92 -39.02 -6.17 -25.39
C THR A 92 -39.80 -4.86 -25.27
N GLU A 93 -39.87 -4.26 -24.09
CA GLU A 93 -40.66 -3.06 -23.84
C GLU A 93 -40.03 -1.82 -24.48
N THR A 94 -40.88 -0.85 -24.83
CA THR A 94 -40.47 0.44 -25.42
C THR A 94 -40.99 1.65 -24.65
N SER A 95 -41.99 1.48 -23.76
CA SER A 95 -42.46 2.56 -22.88
C SER A 95 -41.37 2.95 -21.88
N TYR A 96 -41.04 4.24 -21.88
CA TYR A 96 -40.09 4.84 -20.93
C TYR A 96 -40.50 4.57 -19.47
N GLU A 97 -41.77 4.79 -19.15
CA GLU A 97 -42.30 4.65 -17.79
C GLU A 97 -42.22 3.21 -17.30
N THR A 98 -42.59 2.23 -18.14
CA THR A 98 -42.50 0.81 -17.78
C THR A 98 -41.04 0.37 -17.63
N ILE A 99 -40.16 0.75 -18.55
CA ILE A 99 -38.73 0.42 -18.46
C ILE A 99 -38.13 0.99 -17.17
N LEU A 100 -38.41 2.26 -16.87
CA LEU A 100 -37.86 2.92 -15.69
C LEU A 100 -38.29 2.20 -14.41
N GLU A 101 -39.58 1.94 -14.23
CA GLU A 101 -40.06 1.25 -13.02
C GLU A 101 -39.46 -0.14 -12.85
N ILE A 102 -39.43 -0.93 -13.93
CA ILE A 102 -38.86 -2.29 -13.87
C ILE A 102 -37.36 -2.23 -13.59
N MET A 103 -36.64 -1.25 -14.15
CA MET A 103 -35.22 -1.05 -13.87
C MET A 103 -34.97 -0.60 -12.43
N THR A 104 -35.80 0.29 -11.87
CA THR A 104 -35.71 0.71 -10.46
C THR A 104 -35.92 -0.47 -9.51
N ILE A 105 -36.82 -1.39 -9.84
CA ILE A 105 -37.00 -2.63 -9.06
C ILE A 105 -35.75 -3.49 -9.14
N LEU A 106 -35.21 -3.69 -10.35
CA LEU A 106 -33.96 -4.43 -10.53
C LEU A 106 -32.80 -3.78 -9.74
N ARG A 107 -32.69 -2.45 -9.76
CA ARG A 107 -31.72 -1.70 -8.95
C ARG A 107 -31.88 -2.01 -7.46
N THR A 108 -33.11 -2.02 -6.98
CA THR A 108 -33.41 -2.26 -5.57
C THR A 108 -33.03 -3.69 -5.17
N ILE A 109 -33.31 -4.69 -6.03
CA ILE A 109 -32.84 -6.08 -5.86
C ILE A 109 -31.30 -6.12 -5.78
N MET A 110 -30.63 -5.47 -6.72
CA MET A 110 -29.18 -5.50 -6.88
C MET A 110 -28.40 -4.71 -5.83
N SER A 111 -29.08 -3.83 -5.09
CA SER A 111 -28.48 -3.01 -4.03
C SER A 111 -28.53 -3.67 -2.65
N SER A 112 -29.18 -4.83 -2.51
CA SER A 112 -29.25 -5.59 -1.25
C SER A 112 -27.97 -6.39 -0.96
N ASP A 113 -27.66 -6.63 0.33
CA ASP A 113 -26.51 -7.45 0.75
C ASP A 113 -26.64 -8.91 0.30
N ASP A 114 -27.87 -9.41 0.20
CA ASP A 114 -28.24 -10.75 -0.28
C ASP A 114 -28.55 -10.77 -1.79
N SER A 115 -28.05 -9.79 -2.55
CA SER A 115 -28.34 -9.68 -3.99
C SER A 115 -27.98 -10.97 -4.74
N PRO A 116 -28.91 -11.52 -5.54
CA PRO A 116 -28.79 -12.81 -6.23
C PRO A 116 -27.96 -12.70 -7.51
N PHE A 117 -26.74 -12.15 -7.40
CA PHE A 117 -25.90 -11.83 -8.56
C PHE A 117 -25.61 -13.05 -9.45
N ASP A 118 -25.43 -14.25 -8.89
CA ASP A 118 -25.20 -15.46 -9.69
C ASP A 118 -26.37 -15.75 -10.65
N ILE A 119 -27.60 -15.61 -10.17
CA ILE A 119 -28.82 -15.80 -10.97
C ILE A 119 -28.92 -14.70 -12.03
N ILE A 120 -28.77 -13.44 -11.62
CA ILE A 120 -28.82 -12.26 -12.51
C ILE A 120 -27.79 -12.39 -13.65
N VAL A 121 -26.56 -12.76 -13.32
CA VAL A 121 -25.49 -12.95 -14.31
C VAL A 121 -25.81 -14.13 -15.23
N SER A 122 -26.30 -15.25 -14.68
CA SER A 122 -26.67 -16.43 -15.48
C SER A 122 -27.77 -16.13 -16.51
N MET A 123 -28.72 -15.27 -16.17
CA MET A 123 -29.85 -14.87 -17.02
C MET A 123 -29.49 -13.83 -18.10
N GLY A 124 -28.24 -13.37 -18.16
CA GLY A 124 -27.80 -12.42 -19.20
C GLY A 124 -28.25 -10.97 -18.95
N PHE A 125 -28.40 -10.58 -17.69
CA PHE A 125 -28.69 -9.19 -17.34
C PHE A 125 -27.53 -8.24 -17.64
N ILE A 126 -26.28 -8.73 -17.71
CA ILE A 126 -25.13 -7.86 -18.03
C ILE A 126 -25.30 -7.23 -19.41
N GLU A 127 -25.59 -8.05 -20.42
CA GLU A 127 -25.77 -7.64 -21.80
C GLU A 127 -26.99 -6.72 -21.93
N LEU A 128 -28.07 -7.04 -21.22
CA LEU A 128 -29.29 -6.24 -21.18
C LEU A 128 -29.07 -4.87 -20.53
N LEU A 129 -28.37 -4.80 -19.40
CA LEU A 129 -28.04 -3.54 -18.74
C LEU A 129 -27.13 -2.68 -19.63
N LEU A 130 -26.11 -3.29 -20.26
CA LEU A 130 -25.24 -2.57 -21.21
C LEU A 130 -26.02 -1.98 -22.40
N LYS A 131 -27.09 -2.63 -22.88
CA LYS A 131 -27.98 -2.06 -23.91
C LYS A 131 -28.59 -0.72 -23.46
N PHE A 132 -28.91 -0.56 -22.18
CA PHE A 132 -29.54 0.64 -21.62
C PHE A 132 -28.55 1.75 -21.25
N VAL A 133 -27.26 1.43 -21.06
CA VAL A 133 -26.21 2.42 -20.88
C VAL A 133 -25.78 2.98 -22.24
N ASN A 134 -26.69 3.74 -22.85
CA ASN A 134 -26.52 4.34 -24.17
C ASN A 134 -27.24 5.69 -24.22
N LEU A 135 -26.57 6.71 -24.79
CA LEU A 135 -27.07 8.10 -24.86
C LEU A 135 -28.37 8.28 -25.65
N ARG A 136 -28.87 7.23 -26.32
CA ARG A 136 -30.21 7.22 -26.95
C ARG A 136 -31.36 7.09 -25.95
N TYR A 137 -31.09 6.61 -24.73
CA TYR A 137 -32.11 6.48 -23.68
C TYR A 137 -32.15 7.73 -22.80
N HIS A 138 -33.27 7.92 -22.10
CA HIS A 138 -33.42 8.98 -21.12
C HIS A 138 -32.44 8.79 -19.94
N GLU A 139 -31.93 9.89 -19.38
CA GLU A 139 -30.89 9.88 -18.35
C GLU A 139 -31.24 9.04 -17.12
N HIS A 140 -32.51 9.02 -16.70
CA HIS A 140 -32.96 8.19 -15.58
C HIS A 140 -32.80 6.68 -15.83
N ILE A 141 -33.02 6.22 -17.08
CA ILE A 141 -32.80 4.80 -17.42
C ILE A 141 -31.30 4.49 -17.40
N ILE A 142 -30.47 5.39 -17.93
CA ILE A 142 -29.02 5.23 -17.91
C ILE A 142 -28.52 5.22 -16.46
N TYR A 143 -29.05 6.08 -15.61
CA TYR A 143 -28.76 6.14 -14.17
C TYR A 143 -29.05 4.81 -13.48
N GLU A 144 -30.28 4.29 -13.62
CA GLU A 144 -30.69 3.04 -13.00
C GLU A 144 -29.84 1.86 -13.49
N SER A 145 -29.61 1.79 -14.81
CA SER A 145 -28.84 0.70 -15.41
C SER A 145 -27.35 0.73 -15.02
N SER A 146 -26.74 1.92 -15.02
CA SER A 146 -25.34 2.09 -14.60
C SER A 146 -25.13 1.80 -13.11
N TRP A 147 -26.11 2.10 -12.25
CA TRP A 147 -26.09 1.73 -10.82
C TRP A 147 -26.08 0.21 -10.65
N CYS A 148 -26.94 -0.51 -11.38
CA CYS A 148 -26.94 -1.97 -11.39
C CYS A 148 -25.57 -2.54 -11.78
N LEU A 149 -24.96 -2.01 -12.85
CA LEU A 149 -23.66 -2.45 -13.33
C LEU A 149 -22.53 -2.17 -12.33
N CYS A 150 -22.49 -1.00 -11.69
CA CYS A 150 -21.41 -0.68 -10.75
C CYS A 150 -21.45 -1.59 -9.51
N ASN A 151 -22.65 -1.93 -9.02
CA ASN A 151 -22.83 -2.87 -7.92
C ASN A 151 -22.48 -4.32 -8.29
N LEU A 152 -22.82 -4.74 -9.51
CA LEU A 152 -22.43 -6.04 -10.03
C LEU A 152 -20.89 -6.17 -10.15
N LEU A 153 -20.22 -5.13 -10.65
CA LEU A 153 -18.77 -5.10 -10.81
C LEU A 153 -18.00 -5.03 -9.49
N ALA A 154 -18.64 -4.61 -8.41
CA ALA A 154 -18.12 -4.72 -7.05
C ALA A 154 -18.12 -6.18 -6.52
N GLY A 155 -18.71 -7.13 -7.25
CA GLY A 155 -18.83 -8.54 -6.92
C GLY A 155 -17.58 -9.39 -7.21
N THR A 156 -17.75 -10.51 -7.91
CA THR A 156 -16.69 -11.49 -8.16
C THR A 156 -15.93 -11.22 -9.47
N HIS A 157 -14.76 -11.86 -9.62
CA HIS A 157 -13.98 -11.82 -10.86
C HIS A 157 -14.77 -12.33 -12.07
N GLU A 158 -15.63 -13.34 -11.87
CA GLU A 158 -16.43 -13.93 -12.95
C GLU A 158 -17.43 -12.94 -13.55
N TYR A 159 -18.06 -12.11 -12.71
CA TYR A 159 -19.01 -11.09 -13.17
C TYR A 159 -18.28 -10.02 -13.99
N ALA A 160 -17.12 -9.58 -13.51
CA ALA A 160 -16.25 -8.67 -14.24
C ALA A 160 -15.76 -9.29 -15.56
N GLU A 161 -15.44 -10.58 -15.59
CA GLU A 161 -15.02 -11.28 -16.81
C GLU A 161 -16.13 -11.30 -17.86
N ARG A 162 -17.37 -11.61 -17.45
CA ARG A 162 -18.52 -11.59 -18.36
C ARG A 162 -18.82 -10.19 -18.86
N PHE A 163 -18.74 -9.18 -17.99
CA PHE A 163 -18.86 -7.77 -18.38
C PHE A 163 -17.83 -7.36 -19.44
N ILE A 164 -16.57 -7.78 -19.29
CA ILE A 164 -15.51 -7.54 -20.28
C ILE A 164 -15.82 -8.23 -21.61
N LYS A 165 -16.26 -9.51 -21.57
CA LYS A 165 -16.67 -10.26 -22.78
C LYS A 165 -17.85 -9.60 -23.50
N ALA A 166 -18.75 -8.97 -22.76
CA ALA A 166 -19.88 -8.21 -23.28
C ALA A 166 -19.51 -6.80 -23.79
N LYS A 167 -18.22 -6.47 -23.95
CA LYS A 167 -17.74 -5.14 -24.38
C LYS A 167 -18.18 -4.00 -23.46
N GLY A 168 -18.29 -4.29 -22.16
CA GLY A 168 -18.77 -3.31 -21.20
C GLY A 168 -17.88 -2.07 -21.08
N VAL A 169 -16.56 -2.19 -21.23
CA VAL A 169 -15.63 -1.03 -21.16
C VAL A 169 -15.92 -0.02 -22.27
N GLU A 170 -16.00 -0.47 -23.52
CA GLU A 170 -16.33 0.38 -24.68
C GLU A 170 -17.69 1.07 -24.49
N THR A 171 -18.68 0.30 -24.05
CA THR A 171 -20.05 0.79 -23.83
C THR A 171 -20.07 1.89 -22.76
N LEU A 172 -19.44 1.66 -21.61
CA LEU A 172 -19.41 2.65 -20.54
C LEU A 172 -18.66 3.92 -20.94
N ILE A 173 -17.53 3.82 -21.65
CA ILE A 173 -16.82 5.01 -22.15
C ILE A 173 -17.73 5.82 -23.08
N SER A 174 -18.45 5.16 -23.99
CA SER A 174 -19.35 5.84 -24.93
C SER A 174 -20.56 6.53 -24.27
N ALA A 175 -20.87 6.15 -23.03
CA ALA A 175 -21.99 6.70 -22.26
C ALA A 175 -21.59 7.88 -21.35
N ILE A 176 -20.29 8.19 -21.22
CA ILE A 176 -19.83 9.33 -20.44
C ILE A 176 -20.30 10.62 -21.11
N SER A 177 -20.91 11.50 -20.32
CA SER A 177 -21.49 12.76 -20.79
C SER A 177 -21.39 13.84 -19.74
N TYR A 178 -21.05 15.07 -20.14
CA TYR A 178 -20.99 16.22 -19.24
C TYR A 178 -22.35 16.64 -18.65
N LYS A 179 -23.47 16.10 -19.16
CA LYS A 179 -24.82 16.51 -18.74
C LYS A 179 -25.31 15.85 -17.45
N THR A 180 -24.77 14.69 -17.08
CA THR A 180 -25.32 13.82 -16.03
C THR A 180 -24.21 13.34 -15.10
N VAL A 181 -23.90 14.13 -14.07
CA VAL A 181 -22.78 13.88 -13.14
C VAL A 181 -22.95 12.54 -12.43
N GLU A 182 -24.17 12.23 -11.99
CA GLU A 182 -24.49 11.03 -11.24
C GLU A 182 -24.27 9.75 -12.07
N VAL A 183 -24.62 9.77 -13.36
CA VAL A 183 -24.33 8.67 -14.29
C VAL A 183 -22.82 8.47 -14.42
N ASN A 184 -22.06 9.56 -14.53
CA ASN A 184 -20.59 9.48 -14.60
C ASN A 184 -20.01 8.91 -13.29
N GLU A 185 -20.57 9.23 -12.12
CA GLU A 185 -20.15 8.63 -10.86
C GLU A 185 -20.29 7.10 -10.89
N HIS A 186 -21.41 6.55 -11.36
CA HIS A 186 -21.58 5.10 -11.47
C HIS A 186 -20.61 4.47 -12.48
N ILE A 187 -20.37 5.16 -13.60
CA ILE A 187 -19.44 4.70 -14.63
C ILE A 187 -18.00 4.68 -14.10
N ILE A 188 -17.54 5.75 -13.46
CA ILE A 188 -16.19 5.81 -12.89
C ILE A 188 -16.05 4.82 -11.73
N TRP A 189 -17.08 4.62 -10.92
CA TRP A 189 -17.08 3.56 -9.90
C TRP A 189 -16.92 2.18 -10.54
N SER A 190 -17.66 1.89 -11.61
CA SER A 190 -17.52 0.64 -12.38
C SER A 190 -16.08 0.43 -12.85
N PHE A 191 -15.45 1.46 -13.40
CA PHE A 191 -14.04 1.41 -13.81
C PHE A 191 -13.07 1.24 -12.64
N ALA A 192 -13.32 1.91 -11.51
CA ALA A 192 -12.49 1.74 -10.33
C ALA A 192 -12.53 0.29 -9.80
N ASN A 193 -13.71 -0.35 -9.78
CA ASN A 193 -13.87 -1.75 -9.42
C ASN A 193 -13.11 -2.67 -10.39
N LEU A 194 -13.27 -2.48 -11.71
CA LEU A 194 -12.58 -3.24 -12.73
C LEU A 194 -11.05 -3.11 -12.64
N ALA A 195 -10.54 -1.88 -12.48
CA ALA A 195 -9.11 -1.63 -12.34
C ALA A 195 -8.53 -2.27 -11.07
N GLY A 196 -9.34 -2.35 -10.00
CA GLY A 196 -8.99 -3.00 -8.74
C GLY A 196 -8.91 -4.53 -8.82
N ASP A 197 -9.50 -5.15 -9.85
CA ASP A 197 -9.61 -6.60 -9.96
C ASP A 197 -8.30 -7.28 -10.42
N CYS A 198 -7.85 -7.03 -11.66
CA CYS A 198 -6.64 -7.63 -12.22
C CYS A 198 -5.94 -6.77 -13.28
N GLU A 199 -4.68 -7.08 -13.58
CA GLU A 199 -3.87 -6.35 -14.57
C GLU A 199 -4.44 -6.40 -15.98
N LYS A 200 -5.02 -7.55 -16.38
CA LYS A 200 -5.67 -7.71 -17.69
C LYS A 200 -6.77 -6.68 -17.91
N TYR A 201 -7.59 -6.40 -16.90
CA TYR A 201 -8.69 -5.42 -17.05
C TYR A 201 -8.16 -3.98 -17.07
N ARG A 202 -7.13 -3.68 -16.27
CA ARG A 202 -6.41 -2.40 -16.38
C ARG A 202 -5.88 -2.19 -17.80
N GLN A 203 -5.23 -3.19 -18.38
CA GLN A 203 -4.72 -3.12 -19.75
C GLN A 203 -5.84 -2.87 -20.78
N ILE A 204 -6.99 -3.53 -20.65
CA ILE A 204 -8.14 -3.31 -21.54
C ILE A 204 -8.66 -1.87 -21.41
N MET A 205 -8.82 -1.37 -20.18
CA MET A 205 -9.30 0.00 -19.95
C MET A 205 -8.31 1.05 -20.49
N LEU A 206 -7.01 0.86 -20.27
CA LEU A 206 -5.97 1.75 -20.81
C LEU A 206 -5.99 1.79 -22.34
N LYS A 207 -6.15 0.64 -23.01
CA LYS A 207 -6.29 0.58 -24.48
C LYS A 207 -7.53 1.28 -25.02
N TRP A 208 -8.58 1.37 -24.21
CA TRP A 208 -9.83 2.03 -24.55
C TRP A 208 -9.85 3.54 -24.22
N GLY A 209 -8.75 4.10 -23.72
CA GLY A 209 -8.62 5.54 -23.49
C GLY A 209 -9.21 6.02 -22.16
N ILE A 210 -9.18 5.19 -21.11
CA ILE A 210 -9.67 5.61 -19.78
C ILE A 210 -8.85 6.78 -19.21
N MET A 211 -7.58 6.93 -19.57
CA MET A 211 -6.72 7.99 -19.02
C MET A 211 -7.18 9.37 -19.47
N GLU A 212 -7.56 9.50 -20.74
CA GLU A 212 -8.12 10.71 -21.33
C GLU A 212 -9.45 11.08 -20.66
N VAL A 213 -10.33 10.08 -20.48
CA VAL A 213 -11.61 10.25 -19.77
C VAL A 213 -11.41 10.79 -18.35
N LEU A 214 -10.50 10.19 -17.57
CA LEU A 214 -10.24 10.65 -16.20
C LEU A 214 -9.64 12.05 -16.20
N TYR A 215 -8.75 12.36 -17.14
CA TYR A 215 -8.12 13.67 -17.24
C TYR A 215 -9.12 14.77 -17.59
N ASP A 216 -10.03 14.54 -18.53
CA ASP A 216 -11.11 15.47 -18.87
C ASP A 216 -12.00 15.79 -17.65
N MET A 217 -12.32 14.78 -16.84
CA MET A 217 -13.03 14.99 -15.58
C MET A 217 -12.20 15.77 -14.55
N ILE A 218 -10.88 15.60 -14.52
CA ILE A 218 -10.01 16.38 -13.62
C ILE A 218 -9.92 17.84 -14.07
N LEU A 219 -9.85 18.13 -15.37
CA LEU A 219 -9.84 19.50 -15.88
C LEU A 219 -11.14 20.26 -15.52
N GLY A 220 -12.25 19.55 -15.39
CA GLY A 220 -13.52 20.10 -14.91
C GLY A 220 -13.61 20.30 -13.39
N ALA A 221 -12.56 20.01 -12.60
CA ALA A 221 -12.60 19.95 -11.13
C ALA A 221 -13.19 21.19 -10.45
N GLY A 222 -13.02 22.40 -10.99
CA GLY A 222 -13.60 23.63 -10.45
C GLY A 222 -15.14 23.71 -10.56
N SER A 223 -15.76 22.82 -11.33
CA SER A 223 -17.20 22.75 -11.59
C SER A 223 -17.82 21.40 -11.21
N ILE A 224 -17.00 20.43 -10.82
CA ILE A 224 -17.40 19.05 -10.55
C ILE A 224 -17.57 18.82 -9.04
N ARG A 225 -18.52 17.94 -8.68
CA ARG A 225 -18.71 17.52 -7.29
C ARG A 225 -17.48 16.76 -6.78
N VAL A 226 -17.05 17.07 -5.56
CA VAL A 226 -15.91 16.39 -4.89
C VAL A 226 -16.11 14.86 -4.83
N SER A 227 -17.36 14.39 -4.74
CA SER A 227 -17.72 12.96 -4.80
C SER A 227 -17.23 12.27 -6.09
N LEU A 228 -17.39 12.91 -7.25
CA LEU A 228 -16.88 12.37 -8.51
C LEU A 228 -15.35 12.37 -8.54
N LEU A 229 -14.69 13.43 -8.04
CA LEU A 229 -13.22 13.48 -7.99
C LEU A 229 -12.62 12.43 -7.04
N ARG A 230 -13.31 12.10 -5.94
CA ARG A 230 -12.94 10.96 -5.06
C ARG A 230 -12.98 9.63 -5.81
N LEU A 231 -13.98 9.42 -6.69
CA LEU A 231 -14.05 8.23 -7.54
C LEU A 231 -12.97 8.23 -8.63
N VAL A 232 -12.71 9.37 -9.26
CA VAL A 232 -11.68 9.54 -10.28
C VAL A 232 -10.28 9.25 -9.71
N SER A 233 -9.94 9.87 -8.58
CA SER A 233 -8.66 9.63 -7.89
C SER A 233 -8.51 8.17 -7.45
N TRP A 234 -9.59 7.54 -6.95
CA TRP A 234 -9.59 6.12 -6.62
C TRP A 234 -9.40 5.22 -7.85
N CYS A 235 -10.07 5.51 -8.97
CA CYS A 235 -9.89 4.79 -10.23
C CYS A 235 -8.44 4.89 -10.72
N LEU A 236 -7.87 6.09 -10.72
CA LEU A 236 -6.46 6.33 -11.06
C LEU A 236 -5.51 5.57 -10.14
N ASN A 237 -5.79 5.54 -8.83
CA ASN A 237 -5.02 4.76 -7.87
C ASN A 237 -5.05 3.26 -8.19
N ASN A 238 -6.20 2.71 -8.55
CA ASN A 238 -6.29 1.32 -8.96
C ASN A 238 -5.56 1.05 -10.30
N LEU A 239 -5.65 1.95 -11.27
CA LEU A 239 -4.91 1.85 -12.54
C LEU A 239 -3.38 1.83 -12.30
N SER A 240 -2.89 2.68 -11.38
CA SER A 240 -1.46 2.78 -11.04
C SER A 240 -0.85 1.50 -10.46
N LYS A 241 -1.66 0.52 -10.04
CA LYS A 241 -1.16 -0.81 -9.64
C LYS A 241 -0.43 -1.54 -10.77
N SER A 242 -0.64 -1.14 -12.02
CA SER A 242 0.13 -1.58 -13.19
C SER A 242 0.76 -0.39 -13.90
N VAL A 243 1.53 0.43 -13.16
CA VAL A 243 2.26 1.59 -13.70
C VAL A 243 3.24 1.22 -14.82
N ASN A 244 3.64 -0.05 -14.92
CA ASN A 244 4.42 -0.60 -16.03
C ASN A 244 3.67 -0.56 -17.38
N LEU A 245 2.34 -0.45 -17.35
CA LEU A 245 1.50 -0.31 -18.55
C LEU A 245 1.33 1.14 -19.00
N PHE A 246 1.75 2.12 -18.18
CA PHE A 246 1.62 3.53 -18.54
C PHE A 246 2.78 3.91 -19.46
N ASP A 247 2.44 4.39 -20.65
CA ASP A 247 3.41 5.05 -21.53
C ASP A 247 3.77 6.45 -21.00
N SER A 248 4.66 7.14 -21.71
CA SER A 248 5.11 8.48 -21.32
C SER A 248 3.97 9.50 -21.30
N ILE A 249 2.99 9.40 -22.22
CA ILE A 249 1.86 10.32 -22.29
C ILE A 249 0.95 10.09 -21.08
N MET A 250 0.60 8.83 -20.80
CA MET A 250 -0.23 8.46 -19.65
C MET A 250 0.41 8.88 -18.32
N LEU A 251 1.73 8.76 -18.18
CA LEU A 251 2.45 9.24 -16.99
C LEU A 251 2.34 10.76 -16.84
N GLN A 252 2.55 11.54 -17.90
CA GLN A 252 2.41 13.00 -17.86
C GLN A 252 0.97 13.43 -17.56
N THR A 253 -0.01 12.76 -18.16
CA THR A 253 -1.44 12.97 -17.91
C THR A 253 -1.78 12.70 -16.44
N ALA A 254 -1.30 11.58 -15.88
CA ALA A 254 -1.51 11.24 -14.47
C ALA A 254 -0.91 12.29 -13.54
N ILE A 255 0.34 12.69 -13.77
CA ILE A 255 1.06 13.67 -12.94
C ILE A 255 0.37 15.04 -12.99
N SER A 256 0.01 15.50 -14.18
CA SER A 256 -0.70 16.78 -14.37
C SER A 256 -2.06 16.76 -13.68
N GLY A 257 -2.81 15.67 -13.84
CA GLY A 257 -4.10 15.49 -13.18
C GLY A 257 -3.98 15.44 -11.65
N ILE A 258 -2.99 14.74 -11.12
CA ILE A 258 -2.72 14.67 -9.67
C ILE A 258 -2.44 16.05 -9.10
N LYS A 259 -1.64 16.87 -9.80
CA LYS A 259 -1.35 18.25 -9.36
C LYS A 259 -2.63 19.08 -9.20
N ILE A 260 -3.56 18.96 -10.14
CA ILE A 260 -4.86 19.65 -10.09
C ILE A 260 -5.71 19.10 -8.93
N MET A 261 -5.76 17.77 -8.76
CA MET A 261 -6.56 17.14 -7.72
C MET A 261 -6.08 17.46 -6.29
N LEU A 262 -4.77 17.62 -6.08
CA LEU A 262 -4.20 17.97 -4.78
C LEU A 262 -4.57 19.39 -4.31
N GLU A 263 -4.91 20.30 -5.24
CA GLU A 263 -5.40 21.65 -4.90
C GLU A 263 -6.81 21.64 -4.28
N VAL A 264 -7.57 20.55 -4.43
CA VAL A 264 -8.91 20.40 -3.86
C VAL A 264 -8.87 20.28 -2.33
N LYS A 265 -7.73 19.86 -1.76
CA LYS A 265 -7.50 19.68 -0.31
C LYS A 265 -8.53 18.76 0.36
N ASP A 266 -9.00 17.76 -0.39
CA ASP A 266 -9.83 16.69 0.15
C ASP A 266 -8.96 15.53 0.64
N GLU A 267 -9.20 15.06 1.86
CA GLU A 267 -8.40 14.04 2.52
C GLU A 267 -8.30 12.73 1.72
N GLN A 268 -9.43 12.26 1.17
CA GLN A 268 -9.46 11.03 0.38
C GLN A 268 -8.70 11.22 -0.94
N ILE A 269 -8.96 12.32 -1.65
CA ILE A 269 -8.27 12.62 -2.91
C ILE A 269 -6.75 12.70 -2.68
N THR A 270 -6.32 13.38 -1.62
CA THR A 270 -4.90 13.50 -1.24
C THR A 270 -4.28 12.13 -1.02
N PHE A 271 -4.90 11.27 -0.22
CA PHE A 271 -4.40 9.92 0.03
C PHE A 271 -4.27 9.08 -1.26
N GLU A 272 -5.31 9.08 -2.11
CA GLU A 272 -5.30 8.34 -3.37
C GLU A 272 -4.20 8.87 -4.32
N CYS A 273 -4.04 10.20 -4.42
CA CYS A 273 -3.02 10.85 -5.24
C CYS A 273 -1.60 10.54 -4.76
N LEU A 274 -1.31 10.70 -3.47
CA LEU A 274 0.02 10.39 -2.91
C LEU A 274 0.38 8.91 -3.10
N THR A 275 -0.61 8.02 -3.02
CA THR A 275 -0.41 6.59 -3.30
C THR A 275 -0.04 6.34 -4.76
N VAL A 276 -0.67 7.05 -5.71
CA VAL A 276 -0.29 6.97 -7.14
C VAL A 276 1.15 7.46 -7.34
N ILE A 277 1.50 8.60 -6.75
CA ILE A 277 2.86 9.16 -6.86
C ILE A 277 3.89 8.15 -6.33
N ALA A 278 3.65 7.55 -5.17
CA ALA A 278 4.52 6.51 -4.61
C ALA A 278 4.75 5.34 -5.58
N ARG A 279 3.71 4.84 -6.25
CA ARG A 279 3.88 3.75 -7.24
C ARG A 279 4.63 4.18 -8.49
N ILE A 280 4.49 5.43 -8.92
CA ILE A 280 5.27 5.97 -10.03
C ILE A 280 6.76 6.01 -9.62
N SER A 281 7.06 6.50 -8.43
CA SER A 281 8.42 6.65 -7.91
C SER A 281 9.18 5.33 -7.72
N THR A 282 8.51 4.19 -7.52
CA THR A 282 9.20 2.90 -7.30
C THR A 282 9.91 2.32 -8.52
N SER A 283 9.67 2.84 -9.73
CA SER A 283 10.10 2.10 -10.94
C SER A 283 11.52 2.42 -11.40
N SER A 284 12.00 3.66 -11.21
CA SER A 284 13.33 4.08 -11.65
C SER A 284 13.68 5.49 -11.14
N ASN A 285 14.98 5.83 -11.18
CA ASN A 285 15.47 7.16 -10.81
C ASN A 285 14.93 8.26 -11.75
N GLU A 286 14.67 7.95 -13.02
CA GLU A 286 14.08 8.89 -13.98
C GLU A 286 12.63 9.24 -13.59
N LYS A 287 11.85 8.27 -13.09
CA LYS A 287 10.50 8.53 -12.60
C LYS A 287 10.51 9.34 -11.30
N ILE A 288 11.46 9.09 -10.41
CA ILE A 288 11.68 9.95 -9.23
C ILE A 288 11.95 11.39 -9.68
N GLN A 289 12.85 11.58 -10.66
CA GLN A 289 13.17 12.90 -11.19
C GLN A 289 11.95 13.59 -11.80
N LEU A 290 11.13 12.85 -12.54
CA LEU A 290 9.90 13.38 -13.12
C LEU A 290 8.92 13.90 -12.04
N ILE A 291 8.79 13.21 -10.91
CA ILE A 291 7.97 13.67 -9.79
C ILE A 291 8.55 14.95 -9.16
N ILE A 292 9.87 15.03 -8.99
CA ILE A 292 10.53 16.24 -8.49
C ILE A 292 10.26 17.42 -9.43
N ASP A 293 10.51 17.24 -10.73
CA ASP A 293 10.39 18.29 -11.75
C ASP A 293 8.94 18.75 -11.98
N SER A 294 7.96 17.89 -11.68
CA SER A 294 6.53 18.24 -11.77
C SER A 294 6.06 19.26 -10.71
N GLY A 295 6.87 19.48 -9.67
CA GLY A 295 6.52 20.35 -8.54
C GLY A 295 5.51 19.72 -7.58
N LEU A 296 5.45 18.39 -7.49
CA LEU A 296 4.56 17.68 -6.57
C LEU A 296 5.10 17.56 -5.14
N ILE A 297 6.41 17.75 -4.94
CA ILE A 297 7.07 17.57 -3.63
C ILE A 297 6.48 18.45 -2.51
N PRO A 298 6.09 19.71 -2.73
CA PRO A 298 5.44 20.51 -1.69
C PRO A 298 4.19 19.84 -1.10
N TYR A 299 3.39 19.14 -1.91
CA TYR A 299 2.21 18.41 -1.44
C TYR A 299 2.57 17.18 -0.62
N VAL A 300 3.65 16.48 -0.99
CA VAL A 300 4.17 15.34 -0.23
C VAL A 300 4.62 15.79 1.16
N LEU A 301 5.38 16.90 1.21
CA LEU A 301 5.84 17.50 2.45
C LEU A 301 4.69 18.04 3.31
N ALA A 302 3.66 18.63 2.70
CA ALA A 302 2.45 19.05 3.41
C ALA A 302 1.70 17.86 4.03
N GLY A 303 1.72 16.69 3.39
CA GLY A 303 1.13 15.47 3.95
C GLY A 303 1.80 14.97 5.24
N LEU A 304 3.00 15.45 5.59
CA LEU A 304 3.61 15.19 6.90
C LEU A 304 2.92 15.97 8.04
N GLU A 305 2.23 17.05 7.71
CA GLU A 305 1.55 17.94 8.67
C GLU A 305 0.06 17.56 8.85
N GLU A 306 -0.41 16.55 8.10
CA GLU A 306 -1.78 16.06 8.16
C GLU A 306 -2.05 15.18 9.38
N LYS A 307 -3.24 15.33 9.98
CA LYS A 307 -3.66 14.51 11.13
C LYS A 307 -4.02 13.07 10.74
N ASN A 308 -4.37 12.84 9.48
CA ASN A 308 -4.67 11.49 9.01
C ASN A 308 -3.36 10.70 8.87
N GLN A 309 -3.19 9.70 9.75
CA GLN A 309 -2.02 8.82 9.77
C GLN A 309 -1.79 8.05 8.46
N ASN A 310 -2.83 7.79 7.66
CA ASN A 310 -2.68 7.17 6.34
C ASN A 310 -1.99 8.12 5.35
N ILE A 311 -2.31 9.42 5.40
CA ILE A 311 -1.66 10.45 4.58
C ILE A 311 -0.21 10.64 5.06
N LEU A 312 -0.01 10.77 6.36
CA LEU A 312 1.32 10.85 6.96
C LEU A 312 2.20 9.66 6.54
N GLY A 313 1.69 8.44 6.69
CA GLY A 313 2.40 7.22 6.34
C GLY A 313 2.77 7.14 4.86
N VAL A 314 1.84 7.43 3.95
CA VAL A 314 2.15 7.42 2.50
C VAL A 314 3.13 8.54 2.12
N SER A 315 3.05 9.70 2.77
CA SER A 315 4.01 10.79 2.57
C SER A 315 5.42 10.40 2.98
N ILE A 316 5.60 9.83 4.19
CA ILE A 316 6.92 9.36 4.65
C ILE A 316 7.47 8.32 3.70
N LYS A 317 6.66 7.34 3.32
CA LYS A 317 7.06 6.30 2.38
C LYS A 317 7.50 6.86 1.03
N LEU A 318 6.76 7.83 0.49
CA LEU A 318 7.12 8.49 -0.77
C LEU A 318 8.44 9.26 -0.65
N LEU A 319 8.68 9.94 0.47
CA LEU A 319 9.96 10.62 0.72
C LEU A 319 11.11 9.62 0.82
N GLY A 320 10.91 8.48 1.51
CA GLY A 320 11.88 7.39 1.55
C GLY A 320 12.19 6.81 0.16
N MET A 321 11.18 6.71 -0.72
CA MET A 321 11.38 6.30 -2.12
C MET A 321 12.25 7.28 -2.88
N ILE A 322 12.04 8.59 -2.69
CA ILE A 322 12.89 9.61 -3.33
C ILE A 322 14.32 9.54 -2.78
N CYS A 323 14.50 9.35 -1.46
CA CYS A 323 15.81 9.19 -0.83
C CYS A 323 16.54 7.90 -1.26
N SER A 324 15.82 6.88 -1.72
CA SER A 324 16.42 5.66 -2.29
C SER A 324 17.01 5.84 -3.70
N GLY A 325 16.76 7.00 -4.32
CA GLY A 325 17.25 7.34 -5.65
C GLY A 325 18.72 7.77 -5.66
N THR A 326 19.06 8.71 -6.54
CA THR A 326 20.42 9.24 -6.63
C THR A 326 20.77 10.18 -5.48
N SER A 327 22.07 10.37 -5.21
CA SER A 327 22.52 11.34 -4.21
C SER A 327 21.99 12.76 -4.46
N SER A 328 21.81 13.18 -5.71
CA SER A 328 21.22 14.49 -6.05
C SER A 328 19.75 14.60 -5.65
N GLN A 329 18.98 13.50 -5.77
CA GLN A 329 17.57 13.44 -5.39
C GLN A 329 17.42 13.46 -3.85
N THR A 330 18.27 12.73 -3.14
CA THR A 330 18.37 12.83 -1.68
C THR A 330 18.78 14.24 -1.25
N GLN A 331 19.74 14.86 -1.93
CA GLN A 331 20.18 16.22 -1.63
C GLN A 331 19.07 17.24 -1.84
N PHE A 332 18.24 17.07 -2.88
CA PHE A 332 17.08 17.93 -3.12
C PHE A 332 16.16 17.96 -1.90
N LEU A 333 15.84 16.80 -1.30
CA LEU A 333 15.00 16.73 -0.10
C LEU A 333 15.68 17.30 1.15
N LEU A 334 16.98 17.08 1.32
CA LEU A 334 17.76 17.71 2.40
C LEU A 334 17.71 19.24 2.31
N ASN A 335 17.81 19.80 1.10
CA ASN A 335 17.68 21.24 0.86
C ASN A 335 16.27 21.79 1.15
N GLN A 336 15.26 20.92 1.25
CA GLN A 336 13.88 21.25 1.65
C GLN A 336 13.63 21.02 3.15
N SER A 337 14.68 20.88 3.96
CA SER A 337 14.61 20.64 5.41
C SER A 337 13.78 19.39 5.76
N ILE A 338 13.90 18.32 4.98
CA ILE A 338 13.16 17.08 5.23
C ILE A 338 13.38 16.53 6.65
N LEU A 339 14.58 16.67 7.21
CA LEU A 339 14.90 16.18 8.56
C LEU A 339 14.10 16.92 9.64
N ASP A 340 13.89 18.24 9.49
CA ASP A 340 13.03 18.99 10.40
C ASP A 340 11.58 18.53 10.26
N LYS A 341 11.09 18.38 9.03
CA LYS A 341 9.72 17.98 8.75
C LYS A 341 9.38 16.57 9.23
N LEU A 342 10.32 15.63 9.13
CA LEU A 342 10.15 14.26 9.64
C LEU A 342 10.10 14.19 11.18
N SER A 343 10.46 15.26 11.90
CA SER A 343 10.39 15.28 13.37
C SER A 343 8.96 15.10 13.90
N VAL A 344 7.93 15.34 13.07
CA VAL A 344 6.52 15.08 13.41
C VAL A 344 6.27 13.61 13.79
N VAL A 345 7.08 12.68 13.28
CA VAL A 345 6.96 11.24 13.59
C VAL A 345 7.21 10.94 15.06
N THR A 346 7.93 11.81 15.78
CA THR A 346 8.22 11.62 17.21
C THR A 346 6.97 11.68 18.09
N ASP A 347 5.85 12.19 17.57
CA ASP A 347 4.55 12.25 18.26
C ASP A 347 3.67 11.00 18.00
N TYR A 348 4.15 9.99 17.27
CA TYR A 348 3.36 8.81 16.84
C TYR A 348 4.00 7.48 17.26
N ASP A 349 3.16 6.57 17.77
CA ASP A 349 3.55 5.20 18.16
C ASP A 349 3.26 4.13 17.10
N ASP A 350 2.73 4.52 15.92
CA ASP A 350 2.42 3.56 14.86
C ASP A 350 3.70 2.95 14.29
N HIS A 351 3.88 1.65 14.49
CA HIS A 351 5.07 0.92 14.07
C HIS A 351 5.31 0.94 12.54
N ASN A 352 4.28 1.04 11.70
CA ASN A 352 4.48 1.15 10.26
C ASN A 352 5.04 2.52 9.89
N ILE A 353 4.57 3.57 10.55
CA ILE A 353 5.10 4.93 10.39
C ILE A 353 6.56 4.98 10.86
N LEU A 354 6.85 4.46 12.06
CA LEU A 354 8.21 4.43 12.62
C LEU A 354 9.18 3.61 11.76
N LYS A 355 8.71 2.50 11.19
CA LYS A 355 9.49 1.67 10.27
C LYS A 355 9.82 2.43 8.98
N ASP A 356 8.82 2.99 8.30
CA ASP A 356 9.04 3.74 7.06
C ASP A 356 9.88 5.01 7.30
N PHE A 357 9.78 5.59 8.49
CA PHE A 357 10.64 6.68 8.96
C PHE A 357 12.11 6.23 9.09
N CYS A 358 12.39 5.14 9.82
CA CYS A 358 13.76 4.62 9.94
C CYS A 358 14.32 4.22 8.57
N TRP A 359 13.50 3.59 7.73
CA TRP A 359 13.87 3.25 6.36
C TRP A 359 14.22 4.50 5.52
N THR A 360 13.49 5.60 5.70
CA THR A 360 13.81 6.89 5.05
C THR A 360 15.16 7.43 5.52
N LEU A 361 15.44 7.41 6.82
CA LEU A 361 16.73 7.84 7.36
C LEU A 361 17.88 6.94 6.90
N SER A 362 17.65 5.64 6.75
CA SER A 362 18.69 4.70 6.32
C SER A 362 19.11 4.93 4.88
N ASN A 363 18.17 5.32 4.00
CA ASN A 363 18.47 5.74 2.63
C ASN A 363 19.27 7.05 2.59
N ILE A 364 18.99 8.01 3.48
CA ILE A 364 19.80 9.23 3.63
C ILE A 364 21.23 8.89 4.09
N ALA A 365 21.36 8.01 5.09
CA ALA A 365 22.66 7.56 5.62
C ALA A 365 23.50 6.79 4.58
N ALA A 366 22.86 6.08 3.66
CA ALA A 366 23.50 5.38 2.54
C ALA A 366 23.98 6.31 1.42
N GLY A 367 23.66 7.61 1.49
CA GLY A 367 24.06 8.62 0.52
C GLY A 367 25.55 8.98 0.59
N THR A 368 25.88 10.23 0.29
CA THR A 368 27.28 10.70 0.40
C THR A 368 27.68 10.93 1.85
N GLN A 369 28.98 11.01 2.10
CA GLN A 369 29.52 11.33 3.42
C GLN A 369 28.95 12.65 3.98
N ALA A 370 28.79 13.68 3.15
CA ALA A 370 28.19 14.96 3.56
C ALA A 370 26.70 14.82 3.95
N GLN A 371 25.95 13.94 3.28
CA GLN A 371 24.55 13.66 3.59
C GLN A 371 24.42 12.89 4.90
N CYS A 372 25.28 11.90 5.10
CA CYS A 372 25.39 11.17 6.36
C CYS A 372 25.78 12.11 7.51
N GLU A 373 26.76 13.00 7.32
CA GLU A 373 27.15 14.03 8.29
C GLU A 373 25.97 14.96 8.62
N THR A 374 25.21 15.40 7.62
CA THR A 374 24.01 16.23 7.81
C THR A 374 22.98 15.52 8.69
N LEU A 375 22.72 14.24 8.45
CA LEU A 375 21.79 13.43 9.25
C LEU A 375 22.25 13.31 10.71
N VAL A 376 23.52 12.94 10.94
CA VAL A 376 24.06 12.73 12.30
C VAL A 376 24.15 14.05 13.08
N ASN A 377 24.35 15.17 12.39
CA ASN A 377 24.36 16.49 13.01
C ASN A 377 22.96 17.02 13.35
N HIS A 378 21.90 16.39 12.83
CA HIS A 378 20.52 16.79 13.09
C HIS A 378 19.96 16.09 14.34
N LYS A 379 19.13 16.80 15.12
CA LYS A 379 18.53 16.31 16.38
C LYS A 379 17.74 15.00 16.24
N ILE A 380 17.23 14.72 15.05
CA ILE A 380 16.42 13.53 14.74
C ILE A 380 17.18 12.22 14.95
N ILE A 381 18.51 12.26 14.94
CA ILE A 381 19.35 11.09 15.20
C ILE A 381 19.11 10.51 16.61
N GLN A 382 18.76 11.34 17.59
CA GLN A 382 18.45 10.91 18.95
C GLN A 382 17.20 10.03 18.98
N PHE A 383 16.20 10.36 18.18
CA PHE A 383 14.99 9.54 18.07
C PHE A 383 15.27 8.22 17.33
N ALA A 384 16.10 8.25 16.29
CA ALA A 384 16.56 7.03 15.62
C ALA A 384 17.35 6.11 16.56
N LEU A 385 18.20 6.68 17.44
CA LEU A 385 18.93 5.93 18.46
C LEU A 385 17.98 5.19 19.40
N GLN A 386 16.96 5.87 19.93
CA GLN A 386 15.94 5.22 20.77
C GLN A 386 15.15 4.14 20.00
N SER A 387 15.02 4.29 18.68
CA SER A 387 14.35 3.28 17.84
C SER A 387 15.12 1.96 17.76
N LEU A 388 16.43 1.93 18.06
CA LEU A 388 17.20 0.67 18.16
C LEU A 388 16.64 -0.27 19.23
N ILE A 389 16.06 0.25 20.30
CA ILE A 389 15.51 -0.53 21.40
C ILE A 389 13.97 -0.55 21.40
N ASN A 390 13.35 -0.14 20.29
CA ASN A 390 11.89 -0.16 20.16
C ASN A 390 11.34 -1.58 20.41
N PRO A 391 10.19 -1.76 21.08
CA PRO A 391 9.62 -3.10 21.31
C PRO A 391 9.22 -3.81 20.00
N ASN A 392 8.88 -3.08 18.94
CA ASN A 392 8.56 -3.65 17.64
C ASN A 392 9.82 -4.11 16.88
N LEU A 393 9.82 -5.37 16.44
CA LEU A 393 10.96 -5.97 15.74
C LEU A 393 11.26 -5.32 14.38
N GLU A 394 10.25 -4.94 13.61
CA GLU A 394 10.47 -4.32 12.31
C GLU A 394 11.09 -2.92 12.45
N VAL A 395 10.63 -2.14 13.43
CA VAL A 395 11.17 -0.81 13.72
C VAL A 395 12.64 -0.89 14.13
N LYS A 396 12.98 -1.78 15.08
CA LYS A 396 14.39 -1.90 15.54
C LYS A 396 15.32 -2.41 14.43
N ARG A 397 14.84 -3.29 13.54
CA ARG A 397 15.60 -3.75 12.37
C ARG A 397 15.92 -2.59 11.43
N GLU A 398 14.93 -1.78 11.07
CA GLU A 398 15.20 -0.61 10.21
C GLU A 398 16.10 0.41 10.91
N ALA A 399 15.91 0.64 12.22
CA ALA A 399 16.79 1.49 13.00
C ALA A 399 18.25 1.00 12.97
N SER A 400 18.50 -0.31 13.10
CA SER A 400 19.86 -0.85 13.02
C SER A 400 20.46 -0.70 11.62
N VAL A 401 19.66 -0.71 10.56
CA VAL A 401 20.13 -0.40 9.20
C VAL A 401 20.53 1.08 9.08
N VAL A 402 19.83 2.02 9.74
CA VAL A 402 20.24 3.44 9.79
C VAL A 402 21.68 3.55 10.31
N PHE A 403 21.96 2.99 11.49
CA PHE A 403 23.27 3.11 12.11
C PHE A 403 24.35 2.31 11.38
N LEU A 404 24.00 1.15 10.82
CA LEU A 404 24.92 0.39 9.99
C LEU A 404 25.37 1.19 8.76
N ASN A 405 24.45 1.91 8.12
CA ASN A 405 24.78 2.78 6.99
C ASN A 405 25.60 3.99 7.46
N ILE A 406 25.29 4.58 8.62
CA ILE A 406 26.08 5.70 9.17
C ILE A 406 27.52 5.28 9.43
N VAL A 407 27.78 4.12 10.06
CA VAL A 407 29.15 3.70 10.38
C VAL A 407 29.94 3.23 9.16
N LYS A 408 29.26 2.80 8.09
CA LYS A 408 29.89 2.44 6.81
C LYS A 408 30.27 3.67 6.00
N THR A 409 29.39 4.66 5.92
CA THR A 409 29.56 5.86 5.10
C THR A 409 30.30 7.00 5.83
N GLY A 410 30.10 7.11 7.14
CA GLY A 410 30.58 8.23 7.94
C GLY A 410 32.09 8.21 8.20
N THR A 411 32.66 9.40 8.40
CA THR A 411 34.06 9.57 8.84
C THR A 411 34.28 9.07 10.26
N SER A 412 35.54 8.93 10.65
CA SER A 412 35.91 8.67 12.05
C SER A 412 35.30 9.71 13.00
N ASN A 413 35.24 11.00 12.62
CA ASN A 413 34.61 12.04 13.44
C ASN A 413 33.11 11.78 13.66
N ILE A 414 32.40 11.32 12.64
CA ILE A 414 30.99 10.96 12.76
C ILE A 414 30.79 9.73 13.65
N LYS A 415 31.65 8.73 13.52
CA LYS A 415 31.63 7.54 14.38
C LYS A 415 31.88 7.90 15.84
N LEU A 416 32.90 8.71 16.12
CA LEU A 416 33.18 9.23 17.47
C LEU A 416 32.02 10.08 18.02
N LYS A 417 31.31 10.82 17.15
CA LYS A 417 30.11 11.55 17.55
C LYS A 417 28.96 10.63 17.95
N LEU A 418 28.76 9.50 17.27
CA LEU A 418 27.79 8.48 17.69
C LEU A 418 28.16 7.89 19.06
N VAL A 419 29.45 7.63 19.29
CA VAL A 419 29.94 7.19 20.61
C VAL A 419 29.62 8.26 21.66
N SER A 420 29.81 9.55 21.37
CA SER A 420 29.44 10.63 22.29
C SER A 420 27.93 10.79 22.53
N PHE A 421 27.10 10.19 21.68
CA PHE A 421 25.64 10.09 21.87
C PHE A 421 25.22 8.82 22.61
N ASP A 422 26.16 8.13 23.24
CA ASP A 422 25.91 6.97 24.09
C ASP A 422 25.24 5.79 23.35
N ILE A 423 25.61 5.62 22.07
CA ILE A 423 25.09 4.51 21.25
C ILE A 423 25.38 3.15 21.87
N PHE A 424 26.52 2.99 22.57
CA PHE A 424 26.88 1.72 23.19
C PHE A 424 25.92 1.32 24.32
N SER A 425 25.54 2.23 25.20
CA SER A 425 24.55 1.90 26.26
C SER A 425 23.21 1.45 25.68
N ILE A 426 22.79 2.04 24.56
CA ILE A 426 21.58 1.62 23.82
C ILE A 426 21.79 0.23 23.20
N MET A 427 22.95 -0.02 22.60
CA MET A 427 23.28 -1.32 22.00
C MET A 427 23.39 -2.43 23.06
N ALA A 428 23.86 -2.15 24.27
CA ALA A 428 23.92 -3.12 25.36
C ALA A 428 22.53 -3.69 25.69
N ILE A 429 21.49 -2.85 25.66
CA ILE A 429 20.09 -3.27 25.76
C ILE A 429 19.68 -4.04 24.49
N GLY A 430 20.06 -3.54 23.31
CA GLY A 430 19.77 -4.18 22.03
C GLY A 430 20.30 -5.61 21.91
N PHE A 431 21.48 -5.92 22.44
CA PHE A 431 22.09 -7.25 22.41
C PHE A 431 21.29 -8.33 23.17
N GLU A 432 20.26 -7.96 23.95
CA GLU A 432 19.33 -8.92 24.55
C GLU A 432 18.27 -9.45 23.56
N ALA A 433 18.22 -8.92 22.33
CA ALA A 433 17.28 -9.37 21.31
C ALA A 433 17.60 -10.77 20.79
N LEU A 434 16.56 -11.51 20.37
CA LEU A 434 16.70 -12.85 19.77
C LEU A 434 16.89 -12.83 18.25
N ASP A 435 16.68 -11.67 17.62
CA ASP A 435 16.67 -11.58 16.17
C ASP A 435 18.07 -11.56 15.57
N LEU A 436 18.42 -12.60 14.81
CA LEU A 436 19.75 -12.79 14.24
C LEU A 436 20.19 -11.66 13.31
N LEU A 437 19.28 -11.16 12.48
CA LEU A 437 19.60 -10.08 11.53
C LEU A 437 19.93 -8.78 12.28
N TYR A 438 19.08 -8.42 13.24
CA TYR A 438 19.30 -7.26 14.08
C TYR A 438 20.61 -7.38 14.90
N LEU A 439 20.86 -8.53 15.53
CA LEU A 439 22.11 -8.77 16.26
C LEU A 439 23.34 -8.66 15.34
N THR A 440 23.28 -9.24 14.13
CA THR A 440 24.36 -9.13 13.15
C THR A 440 24.65 -7.66 12.80
N ASN A 441 23.61 -6.83 12.63
CA ASN A 441 23.80 -5.40 12.41
C ASN A 441 24.50 -4.72 13.60
N LEU A 442 24.12 -5.05 14.84
CA LEU A 442 24.77 -4.51 16.04
C LEU A 442 26.24 -4.91 16.15
N LEU A 443 26.60 -6.15 15.81
CA LEU A 443 27.99 -6.60 15.79
C LEU A 443 28.81 -5.80 14.77
N LEU A 444 28.29 -5.61 13.56
CA LEU A 444 28.96 -4.81 12.53
C LEU A 444 29.09 -3.34 12.93
N ILE A 445 28.07 -2.77 13.59
CA ILE A 445 28.14 -1.41 14.15
C ILE A 445 29.26 -1.34 15.20
N SER A 446 29.32 -2.31 16.11
CA SER A 446 30.35 -2.38 17.15
C SER A 446 31.75 -2.41 16.56
N GLU A 447 31.98 -3.30 15.58
CA GLU A 447 33.28 -3.43 14.91
C GLU A 447 33.70 -2.09 14.27
N HIS A 448 32.81 -1.45 13.50
CA HIS A 448 33.14 -0.19 12.85
C HIS A 448 33.41 0.96 13.83
N LEU A 449 32.70 1.00 14.96
CA LEU A 449 32.93 2.01 16.00
C LEU A 449 34.24 1.74 16.76
N LEU A 450 34.52 0.50 17.14
CA LEU A 450 35.76 0.14 17.82
C LEU A 450 36.99 0.44 16.94
N ARG A 451 36.96 0.10 15.64
CA ARG A 451 38.03 0.45 14.69
C ARG A 451 38.30 1.95 14.61
N CYS A 452 37.30 2.81 14.85
CA CYS A 452 37.49 4.25 14.72
C CYS A 452 38.30 4.87 15.86
N GLY A 453 38.41 4.18 16.99
CA GLY A 453 39.20 4.61 18.15
C GLY A 453 40.62 4.06 18.19
N GLU A 454 41.03 3.23 17.22
CA GLU A 454 42.41 2.76 17.12
C GLU A 454 43.35 3.96 16.98
N SER A 455 44.20 4.15 17.99
CA SER A 455 45.17 5.23 18.05
C SER A 455 46.59 4.66 17.97
N SER A 456 47.53 5.45 17.47
CA SER A 456 48.96 5.09 17.45
C SER A 456 49.60 4.99 18.84
N GLU A 457 48.91 5.45 19.89
CA GLU A 457 49.38 5.46 21.28
C GLU A 457 49.00 4.17 22.06
N GLY A 458 48.38 3.20 21.39
CA GLY A 458 48.21 1.83 21.90
C GLY A 458 46.99 1.59 22.80
N ILE A 459 46.31 2.65 23.27
CA ILE A 459 45.05 2.53 24.01
C ILE A 459 43.92 3.07 23.14
N ASN A 460 42.89 2.24 22.94
CA ASN A 460 41.68 2.62 22.22
C ASN A 460 40.64 3.18 23.21
N PRO A 461 40.43 4.51 23.26
CA PRO A 461 39.45 5.10 24.19
C PRO A 461 38.01 4.67 23.91
N VAL A 462 37.71 4.23 22.68
CA VAL A 462 36.38 3.72 22.32
C VAL A 462 36.16 2.32 22.91
N SER A 463 37.21 1.50 23.02
CA SER A 463 37.12 0.19 23.69
C SER A 463 36.74 0.32 25.16
N ALA A 464 37.32 1.29 25.88
CA ALA A 464 36.97 1.54 27.28
C ALA A 464 35.48 1.93 27.44
N LEU A 465 34.97 2.81 26.56
CA LEU A 465 33.55 3.19 26.58
C LEU A 465 32.63 2.01 26.22
N PHE A 466 33.09 1.10 25.35
CA PHE A 466 32.36 -0.11 25.02
C PHE A 466 32.24 -1.07 26.22
N GLU A 467 33.31 -1.23 26.99
CA GLU A 467 33.30 -1.99 28.25
C GLU A 467 32.39 -1.33 29.29
N GLU A 468 32.56 -0.03 29.54
CA GLU A 468 31.78 0.73 30.54
C GLU A 468 30.27 0.70 30.27
N SER A 469 29.87 0.62 29.00
CA SER A 469 28.46 0.51 28.60
C SER A 469 27.81 -0.86 28.90
N GLY A 470 28.62 -1.88 29.24
CA GLY A 470 28.20 -3.26 29.42
C GLY A 470 28.07 -4.06 28.12
N CYS A 471 28.38 -3.49 26.94
CA CYS A 471 28.35 -4.24 25.68
C CYS A 471 29.34 -5.41 25.67
N PHE A 472 30.52 -5.24 26.30
CA PHE A 472 31.53 -6.29 26.43
C PHE A 472 30.96 -7.55 27.10
N ASP A 473 30.31 -7.40 28.25
CA ASP A 473 29.69 -8.52 28.97
C ASP A 473 28.56 -9.18 28.17
N LYS A 474 27.83 -8.42 27.35
CA LYS A 474 26.80 -8.95 26.46
C LYS A 474 27.40 -9.79 25.35
N LEU A 475 28.52 -9.35 24.75
CA LEU A 475 29.21 -10.11 23.71
C LEU A 475 29.76 -11.43 24.26
N ILE A 476 30.34 -11.46 25.46
CA ILE A 476 30.81 -12.71 26.10
C ILE A 476 29.66 -13.73 26.19
N LYS A 477 28.46 -13.29 26.58
CA LYS A 477 27.29 -14.18 26.63
C LYS A 477 26.86 -14.66 25.25
N LEU A 478 26.94 -13.79 24.25
CA LEU A 478 26.57 -14.10 22.86
C LEU A 478 27.63 -14.91 22.10
N GLU A 479 28.88 -14.96 22.59
CA GLU A 479 29.92 -15.82 22.02
C GLU A 479 29.53 -17.30 22.09
N HIS A 480 28.75 -17.70 23.10
CA HIS A 480 28.20 -19.05 23.23
C HIS A 480 26.85 -19.24 22.53
N HIS A 481 26.44 -18.32 21.67
CA HIS A 481 25.15 -18.39 20.98
C HIS A 481 25.13 -19.53 19.94
N ASN A 482 24.01 -20.26 19.85
CA ASN A 482 23.84 -21.42 18.96
C ASN A 482 24.01 -21.11 17.46
N ASN A 483 23.88 -19.84 17.08
CA ASN A 483 24.10 -19.39 15.72
C ASN A 483 25.57 -19.02 15.51
N THR A 484 26.23 -19.71 14.57
CA THR A 484 27.66 -19.56 14.31
C THR A 484 28.05 -18.14 13.88
N ILE A 485 27.20 -17.44 13.11
CA ILE A 485 27.50 -16.06 12.66
C ILE A 485 27.57 -15.11 13.86
N ILE A 486 26.67 -15.28 14.82
CA ILE A 486 26.66 -14.46 16.04
C ILE A 486 27.86 -14.82 16.92
N SER A 487 28.06 -16.11 17.19
CA SER A 487 29.17 -16.61 18.01
C SER A 487 30.54 -16.17 17.46
N GLU A 488 30.83 -16.46 16.19
CA GLU A 488 32.08 -16.08 15.52
C GLU A 488 32.24 -14.55 15.43
N GLY A 489 31.15 -13.81 15.21
CA GLY A 489 31.17 -12.35 15.17
C GLY A 489 31.51 -11.73 16.53
N CYS A 490 30.99 -12.29 17.63
CA CYS A 490 31.35 -11.88 18.99
C CYS A 490 32.81 -12.20 19.28
N SER A 491 33.23 -13.43 19.03
CA SER A 491 34.61 -13.89 19.26
C SER A 491 35.63 -13.04 18.49
N GLY A 492 35.33 -12.73 17.22
CA GLY A 492 36.18 -11.86 16.40
C GLY A 492 36.37 -10.46 16.98
N ILE A 493 35.31 -9.86 17.55
CA ILE A 493 35.39 -8.54 18.21
C ILE A 493 36.18 -8.65 19.53
N LEU A 494 35.86 -9.64 20.37
CA LEU A 494 36.50 -9.85 21.66
C LEU A 494 38.01 -10.10 21.52
N HIS A 495 38.40 -11.01 20.63
CA HIS A 495 39.80 -11.31 20.35
C HIS A 495 40.54 -10.10 19.77
N PHE A 496 39.98 -9.44 18.74
CA PHE A 496 40.70 -8.38 18.03
C PHE A 496 40.87 -7.09 18.84
N PHE A 497 39.85 -6.65 19.59
CA PHE A 497 39.89 -5.36 20.30
C PHE A 497 40.23 -5.47 21.79
N PHE A 498 40.06 -6.64 22.39
CA PHE A 498 40.22 -6.84 23.84
C PHE A 498 41.26 -7.91 24.18
N GLY A 499 41.84 -8.58 23.17
CA GLY A 499 42.92 -9.55 23.37
C GLY A 499 42.51 -10.81 24.12
N MET A 500 41.22 -11.14 24.14
CA MET A 500 40.75 -12.40 24.73
C MET A 500 41.22 -13.57 23.87
N GLU A 501 42.06 -14.44 24.43
CA GLU A 501 42.33 -15.77 23.89
C GLU A 501 41.15 -16.70 24.26
N GLU A 502 40.92 -17.77 23.48
CA GLU A 502 39.80 -18.73 23.72
C GLU A 502 39.80 -19.31 25.17
N ASP A 503 40.95 -19.25 25.87
CA ASP A 503 41.17 -19.80 27.21
C ASP A 503 40.92 -18.82 28.38
N ASP A 504 40.66 -17.53 28.13
CA ASP A 504 40.52 -16.48 29.17
C ASP A 504 39.07 -16.22 29.64
N LEU A 505 38.10 -17.02 29.19
CA LEU A 505 36.68 -16.83 29.49
C LEU A 505 36.29 -17.36 30.89
N PRO A 506 35.49 -16.63 31.69
CA PRO A 506 34.95 -17.14 32.94
C PRO A 506 33.99 -18.30 32.66
N VAL A 507 34.45 -19.51 32.99
CA VAL A 507 33.65 -20.74 33.01
C VAL A 507 32.66 -20.66 34.18
N ASP A 508 31.60 -19.87 34.09
CA ASP A 508 30.35 -20.07 34.85
C ASP A 508 29.28 -19.00 34.52
N SER A 509 28.23 -19.42 33.79
CA SER A 509 26.81 -19.13 34.09
C SER A 509 25.90 -19.63 32.96
N VAL A 510 25.89 -20.94 32.72
CA VAL A 510 24.76 -21.59 32.06
C VAL A 510 23.62 -21.64 33.08
N VAL A 511 22.80 -20.60 33.12
CA VAL A 511 21.47 -20.73 33.73
C VAL A 511 20.63 -21.51 32.72
N ASN A 512 20.40 -22.78 33.05
CA ASN A 512 19.41 -23.65 32.43
C ASN A 512 18.02 -23.01 32.55
N ASP A 513 17.59 -22.24 31.56
CA ASP A 513 16.17 -21.99 31.32
C ASP A 513 15.64 -23.06 30.35
N SER A 514 15.50 -24.27 30.88
CA SER A 514 14.65 -25.30 30.29
C SER A 514 13.19 -24.90 30.51
N TYR A 515 12.60 -24.17 29.57
CA TYR A 515 11.15 -24.09 29.45
C TYR A 515 10.65 -25.34 28.73
N GLU A 516 10.15 -26.29 29.53
CA GLU A 516 9.33 -27.40 29.04
C GLU A 516 8.04 -26.86 28.42
N PHE A 517 7.72 -27.37 27.23
CA PHE A 517 6.44 -27.18 26.57
C PHE A 517 5.31 -27.86 27.36
N THR A 518 4.30 -27.08 27.76
CA THR A 518 2.88 -27.49 27.77
C THR A 518 2.00 -26.33 27.35
#